data_AF-A0A9P6AEE1-F1
#
_entry.id   AF-A0A9P6AEE1-F1
#
_cell.length_a   1.000
_cell.length_b   1.000
_cell.length_c   1.000
_cell.angle_alpha   90.00
_cell.angle_beta   90.00
_cell.angle_gamma   90.00
#
_symmetry.space_group_name_H-M   'P 1'
#
loop_
_entity.id
_entity.type
_entity.pdbx_description
1 polymer ?
#
loop_
_entity_poly.entity_id
_entity_poly.type
_entity_poly.pdbx_seq_one_letter_code
_entity_poly.pdbx_strand_id
1 'polypeptide(L)'
;MQHEGNNAKAPRRSKKGEYAPHDDHGDTIEPGLQVPNSSLDSCGKSFVAADGNRIKTPGDHFSDTGVIAAVCRHDHVIVYASMWTPGEQQFYAFTLIDAVMAELPEHWRVGILYDIGCQIHHSALKWDLLPQWMPHIIFAISVFHVYGHQWVCQLWYHPRKGDVWGLMDGEGCECLWSDLRHLIPNLCVSGYHCQLFILDLQIEHLDDVKLSQAGIWLERCVKSMMECLFLAQQKRSAIIYSDEYLRAQFEEQ
;
A
#
# COMPACT_ATOMS: atom_id res chain seq x y z
N MET A 1 -54.97 25.99 19.18
CA MET A 1 -54.61 25.06 18.08
C MET A 1 -53.08 25.05 18.00
N GLN A 2 -52.39 24.24 18.79
CA GLN A 2 -52.08 22.84 18.46
C GLN A 2 -51.74 22.68 16.98
N HIS A 3 -50.45 22.67 16.67
CA HIS A 3 -49.90 21.92 15.56
C HIS A 3 -48.59 21.30 16.01
N GLU A 4 -48.69 20.03 16.42
CA GLU A 4 -47.58 19.11 16.50
C GLU A 4 -47.03 18.87 15.09
N GLY A 5 -45.77 19.22 14.87
CA GLY A 5 -45.02 18.92 13.64
C GLY A 5 -44.18 17.67 13.85
N ASN A 6 -44.71 16.55 13.41
CA ASN A 6 -44.17 15.20 13.52
C ASN A 6 -42.79 15.07 12.83
N ASN A 7 -41.71 14.89 13.60
CA ASN A 7 -40.36 14.67 13.06
C ASN A 7 -40.12 13.17 12.83
N ALA A 8 -40.68 12.64 11.74
CA ALA A 8 -40.44 11.26 11.33
C ALA A 8 -39.17 11.18 10.46
N LYS A 9 -38.06 10.72 11.05
CA LYS A 9 -36.84 10.34 10.32
C LYS A 9 -37.14 9.14 9.40
N ALA A 10 -36.89 9.30 8.10
CA ALA A 10 -36.95 8.21 7.13
C ALA A 10 -35.95 7.08 7.48
N PRO A 11 -36.30 5.80 7.28
CA PRO A 11 -35.43 4.69 7.65
C PRO A 11 -34.24 4.57 6.69
N ARG A 12 -33.04 4.41 7.25
CA ARG A 12 -31.81 4.11 6.50
C ARG A 12 -31.94 2.74 5.83
N ARG A 13 -31.90 2.72 4.50
CA ARG A 13 -31.89 1.50 3.68
C ARG A 13 -30.54 0.80 3.89
N SER A 14 -30.52 -0.32 4.62
CA SER A 14 -29.35 -1.19 4.68
C SER A 14 -29.20 -1.88 3.33
N LYS A 15 -28.07 -1.68 2.65
CA LYS A 15 -27.69 -2.51 1.51
C LYS A 15 -27.25 -3.87 2.10
N LYS A 16 -28.14 -4.86 2.08
CA LYS A 16 -27.74 -6.26 2.16
C LYS A 16 -26.87 -6.54 0.93
N GLY A 17 -25.62 -6.94 1.16
CA GLY A 17 -24.78 -7.46 0.09
C GLY A 17 -25.42 -8.74 -0.45
N GLU A 18 -25.82 -8.71 -1.73
CA GLU A 18 -26.11 -9.92 -2.48
C GLU A 18 -24.79 -10.67 -2.68
N TYR A 19 -24.68 -11.84 -2.04
CA TYR A 19 -23.64 -12.81 -2.38
C TYR A 19 -23.95 -13.34 -3.79
N ALA A 20 -23.08 -13.03 -4.74
CA ALA A 20 -23.11 -13.63 -6.07
C ALA A 20 -22.82 -15.15 -5.96
N PRO A 21 -23.32 -15.97 -6.90
CA PRO A 21 -23.09 -17.41 -6.88
C PRO A 21 -21.59 -17.73 -6.93
N HIS A 22 -21.19 -18.65 -6.06
CA HIS A 22 -19.85 -19.22 -5.99
C HIS A 22 -19.63 -20.08 -7.24
N ASP A 23 -18.75 -19.65 -8.15
CA ASP A 23 -18.29 -20.52 -9.23
C ASP A 23 -17.52 -21.70 -8.62
N ASP A 24 -17.92 -22.91 -8.99
CA ASP A 24 -17.47 -24.22 -8.47
C ASP A 24 -16.07 -24.63 -8.98
N HIS A 25 -15.19 -23.64 -9.17
CA HIS A 25 -13.76 -23.89 -9.25
C HIS A 25 -13.24 -23.89 -7.82
N GLY A 26 -12.88 -25.08 -7.30
CA GLY A 26 -12.43 -25.24 -5.92
C GLY A 26 -11.42 -24.16 -5.50
N ASP A 27 -11.54 -23.72 -4.24
CA ASP A 27 -10.64 -22.74 -3.65
C ASP A 27 -9.22 -23.30 -3.68
N THR A 28 -8.36 -22.71 -4.51
CA THR A 28 -7.01 -23.20 -4.78
C THR A 28 -6.00 -22.09 -4.57
N ILE A 29 -4.79 -22.49 -4.18
CA ILE A 29 -3.65 -21.59 -4.06
C ILE A 29 -2.86 -21.71 -5.36
N GLU A 30 -2.74 -20.59 -6.09
CA GLU A 30 -1.94 -20.54 -7.31
C GLU A 30 -0.43 -20.71 -6.99
N PRO A 31 0.36 -21.33 -7.88
CA PRO A 31 1.79 -21.49 -7.65
C PRO A 31 2.50 -20.16 -7.37
N GLY A 32 3.29 -20.10 -6.30
CA GLY A 32 4.00 -18.88 -5.88
C GLY A 32 3.21 -17.95 -4.94
N LEU A 33 1.93 -18.23 -4.69
CA LEU A 33 1.12 -17.52 -3.71
C LEU A 33 0.90 -18.35 -2.44
N GLN A 34 0.47 -17.67 -1.38
CA GLN A 34 0.07 -18.27 -0.10
C GLN A 34 -1.41 -17.99 0.24
N VAL A 35 -2.10 -17.28 -0.64
CA VAL A 35 -3.49 -16.84 -0.46
C VAL A 35 -4.36 -17.55 -1.49
N PRO A 36 -5.49 -18.16 -1.08
CA PRO A 36 -6.42 -18.78 -2.03
C PRO A 36 -7.03 -17.78 -3.01
N ASN A 37 -7.35 -18.26 -4.21
CA ASN A 37 -7.95 -17.47 -5.28
C ASN A 37 -9.25 -16.76 -4.84
N SER A 38 -10.11 -17.41 -4.05
CA SER A 38 -11.34 -16.79 -3.53
C SER A 38 -11.07 -15.54 -2.67
N SER A 39 -10.01 -15.57 -1.86
CA SER A 39 -9.60 -14.45 -1.02
C SER A 39 -9.02 -13.32 -1.85
N LEU A 40 -8.22 -13.63 -2.87
CA LEU A 40 -7.67 -12.65 -3.81
C LEU A 40 -8.77 -11.97 -4.63
N ASP A 41 -9.72 -12.74 -5.17
CA ASP A 41 -10.87 -12.20 -5.91
C ASP A 41 -11.73 -11.29 -5.03
N SER A 42 -11.95 -11.69 -3.78
CA SER A 42 -12.69 -10.86 -2.82
C SER A 42 -11.93 -9.58 -2.47
N CYS A 43 -10.60 -9.61 -2.37
CA CYS A 43 -9.80 -8.41 -2.18
C CYS A 43 -9.90 -7.49 -3.41
N GLY A 44 -9.68 -8.01 -4.61
CA GLY A 44 -9.73 -7.22 -5.85
C GLY A 44 -11.07 -6.50 -6.04
N LYS A 45 -12.19 -7.13 -5.66
CA LYS A 45 -13.53 -6.52 -5.72
C LYS A 45 -13.78 -5.46 -4.63
N SER A 46 -13.05 -5.48 -3.52
CA SER A 46 -13.30 -4.63 -2.35
C SER A 46 -12.51 -3.31 -2.35
N PHE A 47 -11.38 -3.25 -3.06
CA PHE A 47 -10.50 -2.07 -3.04
C PHE A 47 -10.73 -1.14 -4.22
N VAL A 48 -10.93 0.15 -3.91
CA VAL A 48 -11.09 1.21 -4.91
C VAL A 48 -9.82 1.39 -5.76
N ALA A 49 -8.64 1.10 -5.20
CA ALA A 49 -7.36 1.13 -5.93
C ALA A 49 -7.19 -0.06 -6.90
N ALA A 50 -7.94 -1.15 -6.73
CA ALA A 50 -7.93 -2.28 -7.65
C ALA A 50 -8.88 -2.08 -8.86
N ASP A 51 -9.79 -1.10 -8.79
CA ASP A 51 -10.70 -0.76 -9.89
C ASP A 51 -10.06 0.25 -10.85
N GLY A 52 -9.24 -0.26 -11.77
CA GLY A 52 -8.52 0.53 -12.77
C GLY A 52 -9.40 1.28 -13.78
N ASN A 53 -10.71 1.00 -13.82
CA ASN A 53 -11.63 1.64 -14.77
C ASN A 53 -12.35 2.87 -14.18
N ARG A 54 -12.15 3.17 -12.90
CA ARG A 54 -12.89 4.24 -12.22
C ARG A 54 -12.22 5.60 -12.37
N ILE A 55 -12.92 6.51 -13.03
CA ILE A 55 -12.55 7.93 -13.15
C ILE A 55 -12.76 8.62 -11.78
N LYS A 56 -11.67 8.92 -11.06
CA LYS A 56 -11.71 9.70 -9.80
C LYS A 56 -11.94 11.21 -10.04
N THR A 57 -11.58 11.71 -11.22
CA THR A 57 -11.70 13.13 -11.61
C THR A 57 -12.25 13.25 -13.04
N PRO A 58 -13.33 14.01 -13.30
CA PRO A 58 -13.83 14.22 -14.66
C PRO A 58 -12.74 14.82 -15.56
N GLY A 59 -12.41 14.14 -16.66
CA GLY A 59 -11.26 14.43 -17.53
C GLY A 59 -11.37 15.66 -18.44
N ASP A 60 -12.41 16.48 -18.32
CA ASP A 60 -12.64 17.61 -19.24
C ASP A 60 -11.86 18.89 -18.86
N HIS A 61 -11.19 18.93 -17.70
CA HIS A 61 -10.54 20.16 -17.19
C HIS A 61 -9.11 19.99 -16.68
N PHE A 62 -8.56 18.77 -16.63
CA PHE A 62 -7.25 18.49 -16.04
C PHE A 62 -6.41 17.62 -16.97
N SER A 63 -5.17 18.04 -17.26
CA SER A 63 -4.24 17.31 -18.14
C SER A 63 -3.68 16.04 -17.48
N ASP A 64 -3.46 16.08 -16.17
CA ASP A 64 -2.98 14.96 -15.36
C ASP A 64 -4.04 14.61 -14.31
N THR A 65 -4.27 13.32 -14.10
CA THR A 65 -5.25 12.81 -13.11
C THR A 65 -4.65 12.58 -11.72
N GLY A 66 -3.31 12.61 -11.62
CA GLY A 66 -2.58 12.51 -10.35
C GLY A 66 -1.08 12.24 -10.56
N VAL A 67 -0.39 11.92 -9.48
CA VAL A 67 1.01 11.49 -9.45
C VAL A 67 1.09 10.16 -8.72
N ILE A 68 1.94 9.25 -9.22
CA ILE A 68 2.34 8.03 -8.53
C ILE A 68 3.82 8.13 -8.19
N ALA A 69 4.24 7.60 -7.04
CA ALA A 69 5.62 7.64 -6.59
C ALA A 69 6.01 6.34 -5.91
N ALA A 70 7.31 6.03 -5.96
CA ALA A 70 7.97 5.06 -5.11
C ALA A 70 8.88 5.82 -4.17
N VAL A 71 8.71 5.58 -2.87
CA VAL A 71 9.55 6.17 -1.82
C VAL A 71 10.36 5.09 -1.12
N CYS A 72 11.55 5.45 -0.68
CA CYS A 72 12.36 4.54 0.13
C CYS A 72 11.83 4.47 1.58
N ARG A 73 12.41 3.57 2.37
CA ARG A 73 12.12 3.42 3.81
C ARG A 73 12.43 4.64 4.70
N HIS A 74 13.06 5.66 4.13
CA HIS A 74 13.42 6.91 4.79
C HIS A 74 12.53 8.07 4.31
N ASP A 75 11.44 7.76 3.62
CA ASP A 75 10.47 8.72 3.05
C ASP A 75 11.04 9.66 1.98
N HIS A 76 12.15 9.29 1.34
CA HIS A 76 12.68 9.98 0.16
C HIS A 76 12.09 9.42 -1.13
N VAL A 77 11.80 10.29 -2.08
CA VAL A 77 11.28 9.89 -3.40
C VAL A 77 12.42 9.25 -4.19
N ILE A 78 12.18 8.05 -4.73
CA ILE A 78 13.13 7.36 -5.63
C ILE A 78 12.77 7.67 -7.08
N VAL A 79 11.50 7.46 -7.42
CA VAL A 79 10.95 7.70 -8.75
C VAL A 79 9.50 8.11 -8.61
N TYR A 80 9.03 8.97 -9.50
CA TYR A 80 7.62 9.35 -9.60
C TYR A 80 7.22 9.56 -11.06
N ALA A 81 5.93 9.47 -11.34
CA ALA A 81 5.37 9.67 -12.68
C ALA A 81 4.01 10.36 -12.60
N SER A 82 3.73 11.21 -13.59
CA SER A 82 2.37 11.73 -13.82
C SER A 82 1.45 10.60 -14.29
N MET A 83 0.21 10.59 -13.81
CA MET A 83 -0.84 9.67 -14.27
C MET A 83 -1.74 10.39 -15.29
N TRP A 84 -1.65 9.98 -16.55
CA TRP A 84 -2.47 10.55 -17.66
C TRP A 84 -3.64 9.64 -18.06
N THR A 85 -3.68 8.40 -17.58
CA THR A 85 -4.82 7.51 -17.79
C THR A 85 -5.81 7.57 -16.63
N PRO A 86 -7.11 7.36 -16.86
CA PRO A 86 -8.06 7.21 -15.76
C PRO A 86 -7.73 6.03 -14.86
N GLY A 87 -7.90 6.25 -13.55
CA GLY A 87 -7.73 5.22 -12.53
C GLY A 87 -6.27 4.97 -12.16
N GLU A 88 -6.09 4.38 -10.99
CA GLU A 88 -4.78 3.91 -10.52
C GLU A 88 -4.56 2.50 -11.11
N GLN A 89 -4.16 2.46 -12.37
CA GLN A 89 -3.94 1.19 -13.06
C GLN A 89 -2.63 0.55 -12.60
N GLN A 90 -2.64 -0.79 -12.48
CA GLN A 90 -1.49 -1.54 -11.98
C GLN A 90 -0.21 -1.35 -12.81
N PHE A 91 -0.32 -1.00 -14.10
CA PHE A 91 0.84 -0.80 -14.96
C PHE A 91 1.75 0.32 -14.45
N TYR A 92 1.22 1.33 -13.76
CA TYR A 92 2.05 2.37 -13.14
C TYR A 92 2.93 1.78 -12.04
N ALA A 93 2.35 0.97 -11.14
CA ALA A 93 3.11 0.28 -10.11
C ALA A 93 4.19 -0.60 -10.74
N PHE A 94 3.85 -1.42 -11.74
CA PHE A 94 4.85 -2.26 -12.43
C PHE A 94 5.96 -1.45 -13.10
N THR A 95 5.62 -0.31 -13.72
CA THR A 95 6.61 0.58 -14.37
C THR A 95 7.58 1.16 -13.35
N LEU A 96 7.07 1.63 -12.20
CA LEU A 96 7.90 2.15 -11.12
C LEU A 96 8.81 1.05 -10.54
N ILE A 97 8.28 -0.15 -10.35
CA ILE A 97 9.06 -1.30 -9.85
C ILE A 97 10.18 -1.63 -10.85
N ASP A 98 9.87 -1.74 -12.14
CA ASP A 98 10.87 -2.04 -13.17
C ASP A 98 11.97 -0.97 -13.21
N ALA A 99 11.58 0.31 -13.19
CA ALA A 99 12.50 1.44 -13.17
C ALA A 99 13.43 1.43 -11.94
N VAL A 100 12.90 1.12 -10.75
CA VAL A 100 13.72 1.02 -9.54
C VAL A 100 14.64 -0.19 -9.59
N MET A 101 14.12 -1.36 -9.96
CA MET A 101 14.88 -2.61 -9.98
C MET A 101 16.02 -2.58 -11.01
N ALA A 102 15.83 -1.91 -12.15
CA ALA A 102 16.86 -1.74 -13.18
C ALA A 102 18.09 -0.96 -12.71
N GLU A 103 17.93 -0.09 -11.71
CA GLU A 103 19.02 0.71 -11.13
C GLU A 103 19.66 0.05 -9.90
N LEU A 104 19.06 -1.04 -9.39
CA LEU A 104 19.57 -1.76 -8.22
C LEU A 104 20.44 -2.95 -8.62
N PRO A 105 21.42 -3.35 -7.78
CA PRO A 105 22.19 -4.55 -8.04
C PRO A 105 21.31 -5.81 -8.07
N GLU A 106 21.51 -6.66 -9.08
CA GLU A 106 20.68 -7.85 -9.33
C GLU A 106 20.59 -8.83 -8.14
N HIS A 107 21.60 -8.85 -7.27
CA HIS A 107 21.61 -9.73 -6.09
C HIS A 107 20.84 -9.18 -4.89
N TRP A 108 20.32 -7.96 -4.95
CA TRP A 108 19.55 -7.38 -3.85
C TRP A 108 18.18 -8.03 -3.74
N ARG A 109 17.64 -8.07 -2.52
CA ARG A 109 16.23 -8.43 -2.27
C ARG A 109 15.50 -7.17 -1.86
N VAL A 110 14.38 -6.88 -2.53
CA VAL A 110 13.62 -5.63 -2.36
C VAL A 110 12.23 -5.95 -1.85
N GLY A 111 11.85 -5.29 -0.75
CA GLY A 111 10.50 -5.34 -0.22
C GLY A 111 9.65 -4.21 -0.78
N ILE A 112 8.48 -4.53 -1.32
CA ILE A 112 7.52 -3.58 -1.87
C ILE A 112 6.27 -3.56 -0.99
N LEU A 113 5.97 -2.40 -0.43
CA LEU A 113 4.74 -2.12 0.30
C LEU A 113 3.79 -1.34 -0.61
N TYR A 114 2.60 -1.88 -0.84
CA TYR A 114 1.58 -1.23 -1.64
C TYR A 114 0.18 -1.62 -1.17
N ASP A 115 -0.78 -0.70 -1.24
CA ASP A 115 -2.16 -0.88 -0.72
C ASP A 115 -2.83 -2.16 -1.21
N ILE A 116 -2.56 -2.51 -2.46
CA ILE A 116 -3.05 -3.72 -3.12
C ILE A 116 -1.91 -4.67 -3.47
N GLY A 117 -0.87 -4.73 -2.63
CA GLY A 117 0.31 -5.58 -2.83
C GLY A 117 -0.03 -7.05 -3.11
N CYS A 118 -1.09 -7.59 -2.50
CA CYS A 118 -1.56 -8.94 -2.82
C CYS A 118 -2.05 -9.10 -4.27
N GLN A 119 -2.71 -8.08 -4.82
CA GLN A 119 -3.20 -8.06 -6.20
C GLN A 119 -2.06 -7.83 -7.19
N ILE A 120 -1.10 -6.96 -6.85
CA ILE A 120 0.11 -6.77 -7.67
C ILE A 120 0.90 -8.06 -7.75
N HIS A 121 1.13 -8.74 -6.62
CA HIS A 121 1.82 -10.02 -6.60
C HIS A 121 1.10 -11.09 -7.41
N HIS A 122 -0.22 -11.22 -7.22
CA HIS A 122 -1.05 -12.14 -8.02
C HIS A 122 -0.97 -11.85 -9.51
N SER A 123 -1.11 -10.58 -9.90
CA SER A 123 -1.08 -10.17 -11.30
C SER A 123 0.30 -10.38 -11.93
N ALA A 124 1.38 -10.19 -11.17
CA ALA A 124 2.74 -10.45 -11.62
C ALA A 124 2.94 -11.92 -11.99
N LEU A 125 2.51 -12.84 -11.12
CA LEU A 125 2.63 -14.28 -11.36
C LEU A 125 1.69 -14.78 -12.46
N LYS A 126 0.44 -14.32 -12.44
CA LYS A 126 -0.59 -14.74 -13.40
C LYS A 126 -0.27 -14.35 -14.84
N TRP A 127 0.32 -13.18 -15.04
CA TRP A 127 0.61 -12.61 -16.35
C TRP A 127 2.10 -12.59 -16.70
N ASP A 128 2.94 -13.21 -15.88
CA ASP A 128 4.40 -13.27 -16.06
C ASP A 128 5.02 -11.87 -16.24
N LEU A 129 4.64 -10.94 -15.35
CA LEU A 129 5.17 -9.56 -15.36
C LEU A 129 6.45 -9.49 -14.52
N LEU A 130 7.44 -8.76 -15.05
CA LEU A 130 8.75 -8.58 -14.41
C LEU A 130 9.46 -9.89 -14.03
N PRO A 131 9.48 -10.92 -14.91
CA PRO A 131 9.95 -12.26 -14.57
C PRO A 131 11.39 -12.28 -14.05
N GLN A 132 12.25 -11.39 -14.55
CA GLN A 132 13.63 -11.24 -14.12
C GLN A 132 13.76 -10.71 -12.68
N TRP A 133 12.80 -9.92 -12.21
CA TRP A 133 12.84 -9.28 -10.89
C TRP A 133 12.08 -10.06 -9.82
N MET A 134 11.08 -10.87 -10.21
CA MET A 134 10.22 -11.60 -9.28
C MET A 134 10.97 -12.43 -8.21
N PRO A 135 12.07 -13.13 -8.50
CA PRO A 135 12.84 -13.85 -7.47
C PRO A 135 13.44 -12.95 -6.38
N HIS A 136 13.60 -11.67 -6.68
CA HIS A 136 14.25 -10.66 -5.84
C HIS A 136 13.25 -9.80 -5.07
N ILE A 137 11.95 -9.90 -5.38
CA ILE A 137 10.91 -9.04 -4.81
C ILE A 137 10.11 -9.79 -3.74
N ILE A 138 9.81 -9.09 -2.65
CA ILE A 138 8.85 -9.54 -1.64
C ILE A 138 7.74 -8.49 -1.58
N PHE A 139 6.48 -8.92 -1.67
CA PHE A 139 5.33 -8.02 -1.58
C PHE A 139 4.70 -8.06 -0.19
N ALA A 140 4.27 -6.89 0.29
CA ALA A 140 3.41 -6.74 1.44
C ALA A 140 2.46 -5.55 1.25
N ILE A 141 1.52 -5.41 2.17
CA ILE A 141 0.54 -4.33 2.18
C ILE A 141 0.85 -3.40 3.34
N SER A 142 0.63 -2.09 3.22
CA SER A 142 0.83 -1.18 4.36
C SER A 142 0.07 -1.68 5.60
N VAL A 143 0.59 -1.38 6.78
CA VAL A 143 0.03 -1.86 8.06
C VAL A 143 -1.39 -1.34 8.27
N PHE A 144 -1.72 -0.14 7.80
CA PHE A 144 -3.10 0.36 7.89
C PHE A 144 -4.00 -0.31 6.85
N HIS A 145 -3.52 -0.43 5.62
CA HIS A 145 -4.33 -0.92 4.50
C HIS A 145 -4.61 -2.43 4.59
N VAL A 146 -3.72 -3.22 5.18
CA VAL A 146 -3.86 -4.68 5.25
C VAL A 146 -5.14 -5.11 5.99
N TYR A 147 -5.60 -4.35 6.99
CA TYR A 147 -6.84 -4.65 7.72
C TYR A 147 -8.11 -4.53 6.86
N GLY A 148 -8.05 -3.83 5.73
CA GLY A 148 -9.14 -3.80 4.76
C GLY A 148 -9.22 -5.07 3.90
N HIS A 149 -8.18 -5.91 3.89
CA HIS A 149 -8.12 -7.12 3.08
C HIS A 149 -8.75 -8.32 3.80
N GLN A 150 -8.96 -9.40 3.05
CA GLN A 150 -9.43 -10.67 3.61
C GLN A 150 -8.49 -11.20 4.70
N TRP A 151 -9.06 -11.95 5.64
CA TRP A 151 -8.33 -12.50 6.79
C TRP A 151 -7.02 -13.20 6.39
N VAL A 152 -7.04 -14.01 5.32
CA VAL A 152 -5.86 -14.74 4.85
C VAL A 152 -4.77 -13.78 4.32
N CYS A 153 -5.15 -12.71 3.61
CA CYS A 153 -4.22 -11.65 3.23
C CYS A 153 -3.60 -10.95 4.46
N GLN A 154 -4.36 -10.77 5.54
CA GLN A 154 -3.84 -10.21 6.79
C GLN A 154 -2.84 -11.13 7.49
N LEU A 155 -2.80 -12.42 7.19
CA LEU A 155 -1.79 -13.34 7.69
C LEU A 155 -0.50 -13.23 6.87
N TRP A 156 -0.62 -13.30 5.54
CA TRP A 156 0.53 -13.45 4.65
C TRP A 156 1.16 -12.15 4.16
N TYR A 157 0.37 -11.10 3.96
CA TYR A 157 0.86 -9.81 3.43
C TYR A 157 1.05 -8.74 4.51
N HIS A 158 0.85 -9.07 5.78
CA HIS A 158 1.00 -8.11 6.87
C HIS A 158 2.49 -7.91 7.23
N PRO A 159 3.06 -6.69 7.13
CA PRO A 159 4.49 -6.47 7.30
C PRO A 159 5.02 -6.91 8.67
N ARG A 160 4.22 -6.69 9.73
CA ARG A 160 4.56 -7.10 11.11
C ARG A 160 4.58 -8.62 11.37
N LYS A 161 4.16 -9.43 10.39
CA LYS A 161 4.21 -10.89 10.46
C LYS A 161 5.36 -11.48 9.63
N GLY A 162 6.04 -10.64 8.84
CA GLY A 162 7.19 -11.06 8.05
C GLY A 162 8.51 -10.56 8.64
N ASP A 163 9.57 -11.35 8.45
CA ASP A 163 10.87 -11.10 9.08
C ASP A 163 11.65 -9.93 8.45
N VAL A 164 11.29 -9.52 7.24
CA VAL A 164 12.08 -8.61 6.40
C VAL A 164 11.71 -7.13 6.57
N TRP A 165 10.54 -6.82 7.13
CA TRP A 165 9.97 -5.48 7.11
C TRP A 165 10.36 -4.62 8.32
N GLY A 166 10.85 -5.24 9.39
CA GLY A 166 11.15 -4.55 10.64
C GLY A 166 9.94 -3.79 11.18
N LEU A 167 10.11 -2.50 11.48
CA LEU A 167 9.04 -1.64 11.99
C LEU A 167 8.41 -0.71 10.95
N MET A 168 8.58 -0.99 9.66
CA MET A 168 7.96 -0.20 8.60
C MET A 168 6.43 -0.30 8.65
N ASP A 169 5.74 0.81 8.44
CA ASP A 169 4.27 0.87 8.29
C ASP A 169 3.84 0.90 6.82
N GLY A 170 4.67 1.42 5.93
CA GLY A 170 4.39 1.51 4.50
C GLY A 170 3.59 2.74 4.09
N GLU A 171 3.61 3.80 4.90
CA GLU A 171 2.80 5.03 4.69
C GLU A 171 3.61 6.20 4.08
N GLY A 172 4.79 5.92 3.52
CA GLY A 172 5.70 6.96 3.05
C GLY A 172 5.15 7.78 1.88
N CYS A 173 4.36 7.15 1.01
CA CYS A 173 3.69 7.86 -0.09
C CYS A 173 2.61 8.79 0.46
N GLU A 174 1.85 8.38 1.47
CA GLU A 174 0.81 9.16 2.13
C GLU A 174 1.39 10.38 2.83
N CYS A 175 2.57 10.24 3.45
CA CYS A 175 3.35 11.36 3.96
C CYS A 175 3.75 12.35 2.84
N LEU A 176 4.28 11.84 1.73
CA LEU A 176 4.60 12.67 0.56
C LEU A 176 3.35 13.41 0.02
N TRP A 177 2.21 12.74 -0.08
CA TRP A 177 0.96 13.34 -0.54
C TRP A 177 0.49 14.44 0.40
N SER A 178 0.64 14.27 1.72
CA SER A 178 0.34 15.31 2.70
C SER A 178 1.24 16.54 2.50
N ASP A 179 2.53 16.34 2.24
CA ASP A 179 3.49 17.42 2.00
C ASP A 179 3.17 18.17 0.69
N LEU A 180 2.81 17.46 -0.37
CA LEU A 180 2.50 18.02 -1.68
C LEU A 180 1.07 18.59 -1.80
N ARG A 181 0.18 18.35 -0.81
CA ARG A 181 -1.25 18.69 -0.91
C ARG A 181 -1.53 20.15 -1.24
N HIS A 182 -0.66 21.05 -0.78
CA HIS A 182 -0.81 22.50 -0.96
C HIS A 182 -0.58 22.95 -2.40
N LEU A 183 0.05 22.11 -3.23
CA LEU A 183 0.28 22.36 -4.64
C LEU A 183 -0.94 22.02 -5.51
N ILE A 184 -1.83 21.15 -5.04
CA ILE A 184 -3.00 20.67 -5.81
C ILE A 184 -3.78 21.81 -6.47
N PRO A 185 -4.19 22.89 -5.77
CA PRO A 185 -4.98 23.95 -6.39
C PRO A 185 -4.29 24.65 -7.56
N ASN A 186 -2.95 24.82 -7.49
CA ASN A 186 -2.18 25.52 -8.51
C ASN A 186 -1.80 24.60 -9.66
N LEU A 187 -1.43 23.35 -9.35
CA LEU A 187 -1.00 22.38 -10.35
C LEU A 187 -2.15 21.92 -11.24
N CYS A 188 -3.35 21.78 -10.67
CA CYS A 188 -4.54 21.41 -11.42
C CYS A 188 -4.89 22.42 -12.54
N VAL A 189 -4.45 23.67 -12.45
CA VAL A 189 -4.73 24.69 -13.50
C VAL A 189 -3.49 25.07 -14.30
N SER A 190 -2.35 24.44 -14.02
CA SER A 190 -1.08 24.70 -14.70
C SER A 190 -0.91 23.82 -15.93
N GLY A 191 -0.16 24.31 -16.92
CA GLY A 191 0.23 23.47 -18.05
C GLY A 191 1.26 22.40 -17.65
N TYR A 192 1.29 21.30 -18.40
CA TYR A 192 2.15 20.12 -18.16
C TYR A 192 3.59 20.45 -17.75
N HIS A 193 4.31 21.29 -18.52
CA HIS A 193 5.70 21.62 -18.20
C HIS A 193 5.87 22.41 -16.89
N CYS A 194 4.92 23.29 -16.58
CA CYS A 194 4.94 24.04 -15.32
C CYS A 194 4.67 23.10 -14.14
N GLN A 195 3.74 22.16 -14.33
CA GLN A 195 3.42 21.16 -13.32
C GLN A 195 4.62 20.28 -13.00
N LEU A 196 5.27 19.73 -14.02
CA LEU A 196 6.49 18.94 -13.85
C LEU A 196 7.58 19.74 -13.13
N PHE A 197 7.86 20.96 -13.59
CA PHE A 197 8.91 21.80 -13.00
C PHE A 197 8.67 22.11 -11.51
N ILE A 198 7.43 22.46 -11.15
CA ILE A 198 7.08 22.77 -9.75
C ILE A 198 7.14 21.51 -8.88
N LEU A 199 6.65 20.36 -9.37
CA LEU A 199 6.72 19.10 -8.64
C LEU A 199 8.18 18.70 -8.38
N ASP A 200 9.03 18.78 -9.39
CA ASP A 200 10.43 18.40 -9.30
C ASP A 200 11.17 19.26 -8.26
N LEU A 201 11.01 20.59 -8.35
CA LEU A 201 11.58 21.51 -7.37
C LEU A 201 11.06 21.28 -5.95
N GLN A 202 9.77 20.98 -5.80
CA GLN A 202 9.21 20.74 -4.48
C GLN A 202 9.73 19.42 -3.89
N ILE A 203 9.85 18.37 -4.71
CA ILE A 203 10.39 17.08 -4.27
C ILE A 203 11.86 17.23 -3.86
N GLU A 204 12.68 17.92 -4.66
CA GLU A 204 14.08 18.23 -4.33
C GLU A 204 14.18 18.99 -3.01
N HIS A 205 13.33 20.02 -2.82
CA HIS A 205 13.27 20.75 -1.56
C HIS A 205 12.88 19.87 -0.37
N LEU A 206 11.89 18.98 -0.53
CA LEU A 206 11.47 18.06 0.53
C LEU A 206 12.59 17.08 0.88
N ASP A 207 13.34 16.60 -0.10
CA ASP A 207 14.48 15.71 0.13
C ASP A 207 15.59 16.40 0.91
N ASP A 208 15.94 17.65 0.58
CA ASP A 208 16.91 18.45 1.33
C ASP A 208 16.47 18.66 2.79
N VAL A 209 15.19 18.99 3.00
CA VAL A 209 14.63 19.17 4.34
C VAL A 209 14.70 17.87 5.13
N LYS A 210 14.31 16.75 4.54
CA LYS A 210 14.34 15.42 5.18
C LYS A 210 15.77 14.99 5.50
N LEU A 211 16.72 15.19 4.59
CA LEU A 211 18.14 14.91 4.80
C LEU A 211 18.71 15.75 5.96
N SER A 212 18.39 17.04 6.02
CA SER A 212 18.83 17.90 7.13
C SER A 212 18.29 17.45 8.49
N GLN A 213 17.14 16.77 8.51
CA GLN A 213 16.48 16.25 9.71
C GLN A 213 16.74 14.76 9.96
N ALA A 214 17.58 14.10 9.15
CA ALA A 214 17.80 12.65 9.23
C ALA A 214 18.26 12.19 10.62
N GLY A 215 19.08 12.98 11.32
CA GLY A 215 19.50 12.67 12.69
C GLY A 215 18.34 12.63 13.69
N ILE A 216 17.40 13.59 13.59
CA ILE A 216 16.19 13.65 14.43
C ILE A 216 15.26 12.48 14.09
N TRP A 217 15.14 12.17 12.80
CA TRP A 217 14.35 11.02 12.33
C TRP A 217 14.92 9.70 12.89
N LEU A 218 16.23 9.47 12.79
CA LEU A 218 16.89 8.30 13.36
C LEU A 218 16.67 8.20 14.87
N GLU A 219 16.78 9.30 15.61
CA GLU A 219 16.53 9.32 17.05
C GLU A 219 15.10 8.87 17.38
N ARG A 220 14.11 9.33 16.62
CA ARG A 220 12.70 8.92 16.78
C ARG A 220 12.52 7.43 16.47
N CYS A 221 13.12 6.93 15.39
CA CYS A 221 13.09 5.51 15.05
C CYS A 221 13.67 4.64 16.17
N VAL A 222 14.81 5.04 16.74
CA VAL A 222 15.45 4.31 17.85
C VAL A 222 14.55 4.32 19.09
N LYS A 223 13.97 5.45 19.46
CA LYS A 223 13.03 5.53 20.60
C LYS A 223 11.83 4.61 20.41
N SER A 224 11.20 4.66 19.24
CA SER A 224 10.06 3.79 18.91
C SER A 224 10.45 2.31 18.96
N MET A 225 11.62 1.95 18.42
CA MET A 225 12.15 0.59 18.49
C MET A 225 12.36 0.14 19.94
N MET A 226 12.95 0.99 20.79
CA MET A 226 13.19 0.66 22.20
C MET A 226 11.89 0.46 22.97
N GLU A 227 10.86 1.28 22.72
CA GLU A 227 9.53 1.12 23.30
C GLU A 227 8.88 -0.20 22.86
N CYS A 228 8.92 -0.51 21.56
CA CYS A 228 8.43 -1.78 21.04
C CYS A 228 9.16 -2.97 21.65
N LEU A 229 10.49 -2.90 21.78
CA LEU A 229 11.31 -3.95 22.38
C LEU A 229 10.94 -4.16 23.85
N PHE A 230 10.81 -3.08 24.61
CA PHE A 230 10.42 -3.14 26.02
C PHE A 230 9.05 -3.82 26.20
N LEU A 231 8.05 -3.41 25.42
CA LEU A 231 6.72 -4.02 25.46
C LEU A 231 6.75 -5.48 25.01
N ALA A 232 7.54 -5.82 24.00
CA ALA A 232 7.70 -7.19 23.54
C ALA A 232 8.34 -8.08 24.62
N GLN A 233 9.38 -7.59 25.30
CA GLN A 233 10.03 -8.30 26.42
C GLN A 233 9.07 -8.51 27.60
N GLN A 234 8.25 -7.51 27.92
CA GLN A 234 7.23 -7.63 28.97
C GLN A 234 6.15 -8.67 28.61
N LYS A 235 5.68 -8.67 27.36
CA LYS A 235 4.74 -9.71 26.89
C LYS A 235 5.39 -11.09 26.87
N ARG A 236 6.65 -11.17 26.45
CA ARG A 236 7.40 -12.42 26.38
C ARG A 236 7.58 -13.06 27.76
N SER A 237 7.88 -12.27 28.79
CA SER A 237 8.05 -12.75 30.16
C SER A 237 6.74 -13.21 30.82
N ALA A 238 5.60 -12.73 30.32
CA ALA A 238 4.28 -13.18 30.75
C ALA A 238 3.85 -14.50 30.08
N ILE A 239 4.51 -14.94 29.01
CA ILE A 239 4.18 -16.16 28.28
C ILE A 239 4.95 -17.36 28.85
N ILE A 240 4.22 -18.41 29.21
CA ILE A 240 4.77 -19.64 29.81
C ILE A 240 5.50 -20.55 28.81
N TYR A 241 5.24 -20.39 27.51
CA TYR A 241 5.84 -21.21 26.46
C TYR A 241 7.28 -20.77 26.13
N SER A 242 8.13 -21.72 25.75
CA SER A 242 9.51 -21.42 25.32
C SER A 242 9.53 -20.79 23.93
N ASP A 243 10.64 -20.14 23.57
CA ASP A 243 10.78 -19.54 22.24
C ASP A 243 10.83 -20.62 21.16
N GLU A 244 11.42 -21.77 21.45
CA GLU A 244 11.45 -22.92 20.55
C GLU A 244 10.04 -23.44 20.27
N TYR A 245 9.19 -23.55 21.30
CA TYR A 245 7.79 -23.97 21.12
C TYR A 245 7.02 -22.96 20.25
N LEU A 246 7.12 -21.67 20.54
CA LEU A 246 6.41 -20.64 19.79
C LEU A 246 6.87 -20.57 18.33
N ARG A 247 8.17 -20.72 18.07
CA ARG A 247 8.71 -20.78 16.70
C ARG A 247 8.23 -22.01 15.95
N ALA A 248 8.25 -23.18 16.57
CA ALA A 248 7.73 -24.41 15.96
C ALA A 248 6.24 -24.26 15.60
N GLN A 249 5.43 -23.69 16.49
CA GLN A 249 4.01 -23.42 16.22
C GLN A 249 3.77 -22.36 15.14
N PHE A 250 4.73 -21.48 14.88
CA PHE A 250 4.65 -20.51 13.77
C PHE A 250 5.07 -21.14 12.44
N GLU A 251 6.08 -22.02 12.45
CA GLU A 251 6.53 -22.76 11.26
C GLU A 251 5.52 -23.84 10.81
N GLU A 252 4.66 -24.32 11.72
CA GLU A 252 3.58 -25.26 11.42
C GLU A 252 2.35 -24.62 10.74
N GLN A 253 2.29 -23.28 10.63
CA GLN A 253 1.18 -22.54 10.00
C GLN A 253 1.37 -22.36 8.50
#